data_AF-A0A4Y9T8X7-F1
#
_entry.id   AF-A0A4Y9T8X7-F1
#
_cell.length_a   1.000
_cell.length_b   1.000
_cell.length_c   1.000
_cell.angle_alpha   90.00
_cell.angle_beta   90.00
_cell.angle_gamma   90.00
#
_symmetry.space_group_name_H-M   'P 1'
#
loop_
_entity.id
_entity.type
_entity.pdbx_description
1 polymer ?
#
loop_
_entity_poly.entity_id
_entity_poly.type
_entity_poly.pdbx_seq_one_letter_code
_entity_poly.pdbx_strand_id
1 'polypeptide(L)'
;MKILRWLFALVMLIATTEAMAAGHSVDVYYGYNGDSRNIATFNLKIMMPSAVYVGEYKSSQWLMTGEILQNVSWSGPPPAPSVKLIGYHQNINKASCPGLPSGWNCGYYTFEV
;
A
#
# COMPACT_ATOMS: atom_id res chain seq x y z
N MET A 1 -13.82 -24.76 -34.96
CA MET A 1 -14.69 -23.90 -34.09
C MET A 1 -14.50 -24.09 -32.58
N LYS A 2 -13.98 -25.21 -32.08
CA LYS A 2 -13.75 -25.40 -30.62
C LYS A 2 -12.59 -24.58 -30.07
N ILE A 3 -11.45 -24.57 -30.76
CA ILE A 3 -10.23 -23.83 -30.34
C ILE A 3 -10.45 -22.31 -30.19
N LEU A 4 -11.18 -21.69 -31.12
CA LEU A 4 -11.49 -20.26 -31.05
C LEU A 4 -12.33 -19.94 -29.79
N ARG A 5 -13.25 -20.83 -29.42
CA ARG A 5 -14.11 -20.67 -28.24
C ARG A 5 -13.33 -20.77 -26.93
N TRP A 6 -12.30 -21.64 -26.86
CA TRP A 6 -11.39 -21.73 -25.72
C TRP A 6 -10.48 -20.50 -25.61
N LEU A 7 -10.03 -19.95 -26.73
CA LEU A 7 -9.25 -18.71 -26.75
C LEU A 7 -10.07 -17.51 -26.26
N PHE A 8 -11.33 -17.38 -26.68
CA PHE A 8 -12.21 -16.33 -26.17
C PHE A 8 -12.50 -16.48 -24.67
N ALA A 9 -12.69 -17.72 -24.18
CA ALA A 9 -12.88 -17.97 -22.75
C ALA A 9 -11.62 -17.61 -21.94
N LEU A 10 -10.43 -17.93 -22.45
CA LEU A 10 -9.16 -17.58 -21.81
C LEU A 10 -8.95 -16.05 -21.77
N VAL A 11 -9.22 -15.36 -22.88
CA VAL A 11 -9.12 -13.90 -22.97
C VAL A 11 -10.12 -13.21 -22.03
N MET A 12 -11.36 -13.70 -21.94
CA MET A 12 -12.32 -13.17 -20.97
C MET A 12 -11.87 -13.41 -19.52
N LEU A 13 -11.30 -14.59 -19.21
CA LEU A 13 -10.80 -14.88 -17.87
C LEU A 13 -9.68 -13.89 -17.45
N ILE A 14 -8.73 -13.64 -18.36
CA ILE A 14 -7.63 -12.69 -18.14
C ILE A 14 -8.16 -11.25 -18.00
N ALA A 15 -9.10 -10.84 -18.86
CA ALA A 15 -9.70 -9.50 -18.78
C ALA A 15 -10.50 -9.27 -17.48
N THR A 16 -11.16 -10.31 -16.96
CA THR A 16 -11.89 -10.22 -15.69
C THR A 16 -10.98 -10.15 -14.47
N THR A 17 -9.76 -10.68 -14.53
CA THR A 17 -8.82 -10.59 -13.40
C THR A 17 -8.23 -9.19 -13.22
N GLU A 18 -8.03 -8.44 -14.31
CA GLU A 18 -7.46 -7.10 -14.26
C GLU A 18 -8.48 -6.05 -13.76
N ALA A 19 -9.77 -6.26 -14.04
CA ALA A 19 -10.85 -5.34 -13.63
C ALA A 19 -11.25 -5.45 -12.14
N MET A 20 -10.73 -6.44 -11.41
CA MET A 20 -11.05 -6.69 -9.99
C MET A 20 -10.02 -6.10 -9.02
N ALA A 21 -8.91 -5.53 -9.51
CA ALA A 21 -7.99 -4.76 -8.70
C ALA A 21 -8.48 -3.30 -8.61
N ALA A 22 -9.55 -3.07 -7.85
CA ALA A 22 -9.83 -1.71 -7.40
C ALA A 22 -8.64 -1.30 -6.52
N GLY A 23 -7.76 -0.43 -7.02
CA GLY A 23 -6.62 0.07 -6.24
C GLY A 23 -7.16 0.71 -4.96
N HIS A 24 -6.87 0.10 -3.82
CA HIS A 24 -7.34 0.61 -2.53
C HIS A 24 -6.29 1.57 -2.01
N SER A 25 -6.70 2.81 -1.69
CA SER A 25 -5.79 3.77 -1.08
C SER A 25 -5.99 3.85 0.45
N VAL A 26 -4.89 4.01 1.18
CA VAL A 26 -4.88 4.16 2.63
C VAL A 26 -3.93 5.29 3.05
N ASP A 27 -4.41 6.16 3.94
CA ASP A 27 -3.59 7.19 4.57
C ASP A 27 -2.98 6.67 5.87
N VAL A 28 -1.65 6.71 5.97
CA VAL A 28 -0.89 6.33 7.17
C VAL A 28 -0.33 7.60 7.81
N TYR A 29 -0.90 7.95 8.96
CA TYR A 29 -0.54 9.13 9.74
C TYR A 29 0.74 8.89 10.55
N TYR A 30 1.63 9.88 10.58
CA TYR A 30 2.90 9.81 11.29
C TYR A 30 3.30 11.16 11.90
N GLY A 31 4.08 11.09 12.98
CA GLY A 31 4.74 12.24 13.57
C GLY A 31 6.14 12.43 13.03
N TYR A 32 6.58 13.68 12.90
CA TYR A 32 7.99 14.00 12.60
C TYR A 32 8.44 15.28 13.32
N ASN A 33 9.73 15.40 13.60
CA ASN A 33 10.34 16.57 14.24
C ASN A 33 11.52 17.08 13.42
N GLY A 34 11.22 17.65 12.24
CA GLY A 34 12.21 18.31 11.37
C GLY A 34 12.99 17.39 10.43
N ASP A 35 13.16 16.11 10.75
CA ASP A 35 13.79 15.13 9.85
C ASP A 35 12.77 14.18 9.20
N SER A 36 12.68 14.24 7.88
CA SER A 36 11.81 13.38 7.05
C SER A 36 12.57 12.28 6.32
N ARG A 37 13.90 12.18 6.45
CA ARG A 37 14.75 11.24 5.71
C ARG A 37 14.91 9.91 6.45
N ASN A 38 13.80 9.19 6.57
CA ASN A 38 13.76 7.92 7.29
C ASN A 38 13.47 6.76 6.33
N ILE A 39 14.09 5.61 6.60
CA ILE A 39 13.64 4.33 6.06
C ILE A 39 12.51 3.84 6.96
N ALA A 40 11.37 3.52 6.36
CA ALA A 40 10.17 3.13 7.08
C ALA A 40 9.81 1.67 6.80
N THR A 41 9.37 0.98 7.85
CA THR A 41 8.78 -0.35 7.76
C THR A 41 7.30 -0.25 8.15
N PHE A 42 6.44 -0.76 7.29
CA PHE A 42 5.00 -0.77 7.45
C PHE A 42 4.50 -2.19 7.65
N ASN A 43 3.71 -2.39 8.69
CA ASN A 43 2.97 -3.63 8.93
C ASN A 43 1.54 -3.42 8.49
N LEU A 44 1.15 -4.03 7.37
CA LEU A 44 -0.17 -3.86 6.78
C LEU A 44 -1.04 -5.09 7.06
N LYS A 45 -2.30 -4.84 7.42
CA LYS A 45 -3.36 -5.85 7.42
C LYS A 45 -4.21 -5.66 6.18
N ILE A 46 -4.20 -6.64 5.29
CA ILE A 46 -4.90 -6.59 4.01
C ILE A 46 -6.10 -7.53 4.09
N MET A 47 -7.29 -6.96 3.98
CA MET A 47 -8.55 -7.70 4.00
C MET A 47 -8.87 -8.16 2.58
N MET A 48 -8.88 -9.47 2.37
CA MET A 48 -9.36 -10.09 1.14
C MET A 48 -10.70 -10.78 1.41
N PRO A 49 -11.52 -11.09 0.38
CA PRO A 49 -12.79 -11.80 0.57
C PRO A 49 -12.67 -13.13 1.32
N SER A 50 -11.51 -13.79 1.26
CA SER A 50 -11.26 -15.09 1.90
C SER A 50 -10.81 -14.99 3.36
N ALA A 51 -9.98 -13.99 3.71
CA ALA A 51 -9.42 -13.81 5.04
C ALA A 51 -8.69 -12.46 5.16
N VAL A 52 -8.21 -12.15 6.37
CA VAL A 52 -7.28 -11.06 6.64
C VAL A 52 -5.87 -11.60 6.68
N TYR A 53 -4.97 -11.00 5.91
CA TYR A 53 -3.57 -11.37 5.86
C TYR A 53 -2.70 -10.20 6.34
N VAL A 54 -1.47 -10.52 6.76
CA VAL A 54 -0.50 -9.54 7.25
C VAL A 54 0.71 -9.54 6.34
N GLY A 55 1.22 -8.34 6.02
CA GLY A 55 2.47 -8.17 5.30
C GLY A 55 3.36 -7.12 5.93
N GLU A 56 4.66 -7.38 5.91
CA GLU A 56 5.67 -6.39 6.24
C GLU A 56 6.28 -5.83 4.95
N TYR A 57 6.28 -4.51 4.84
CA TYR A 57 6.76 -3.78 3.67
C TYR A 57 7.76 -2.71 4.11
N LYS A 58 8.87 -2.61 3.39
CA LYS A 58 9.97 -1.72 3.76
C LYS A 58 10.30 -0.77 2.61
N SER A 59 10.52 0.51 2.93
CA SER A 59 11.07 1.45 1.95
C SER A 59 12.53 1.14 1.68
N SER A 60 12.93 1.24 0.42
CA SER A 60 14.31 1.02 -0.02
C SER A 60 15.21 2.22 0.33
N GLN A 61 14.60 3.39 0.40
CA GLN A 61 15.23 4.68 0.63
C GLN A 61 14.28 5.59 1.44
N TRP A 62 14.57 6.89 1.49
CA TRP A 62 13.59 7.84 2.00
C TRP A 62 12.35 7.83 1.10
N LEU A 63 11.18 7.83 1.73
CA LEU A 63 9.92 7.69 1.01
C LEU A 63 9.71 8.82 -0.01
N MET A 64 9.57 8.44 -1.27
CA MET A 64 9.24 9.34 -2.38
C MET A 64 7.99 8.86 -3.11
N THR A 65 7.14 9.81 -3.53
CA THR A 65 5.98 9.48 -4.38
C THR A 65 6.42 8.67 -5.59
N GLY A 66 5.75 7.54 -5.82
CA GLY A 66 6.07 6.57 -6.86
C GLY A 66 6.87 5.36 -6.36
N GLU A 67 7.44 5.40 -5.14
CA GLU A 67 8.16 4.26 -4.57
C GLU A 67 7.22 3.08 -4.32
N ILE A 68 7.64 1.89 -4.78
CA ILE A 68 7.01 0.62 -4.43
C ILE A 68 7.81 0.01 -3.29
N LEU A 69 7.15 -0.27 -2.17
CA LEU A 69 7.80 -0.84 -1.00
C LEU A 69 8.21 -2.29 -1.26
N GLN A 70 9.37 -2.67 -0.75
CA GLN A 70 9.85 -4.04 -0.80
C GLN A 70 9.02 -4.90 0.16
N ASN A 71 8.41 -5.98 -0.34
CA ASN A 71 7.81 -6.98 0.53
C ASN A 71 8.91 -7.73 1.30
N VAL A 72 8.84 -7.70 2.63
CA VAL A 72 9.74 -8.41 3.53
C VAL A 72 9.12 -9.72 3.98
N SER A 73 7.82 -9.70 4.30
CA SER A 73 7.05 -10.89 4.63
C SER A 73 5.60 -10.77 4.18
N TRP A 74 4.96 -11.89 3.88
CA TRP A 74 3.55 -11.96 3.49
C TRP A 74 2.94 -13.27 3.99
N SER A 75 1.83 -13.17 4.72
CA SER A 75 1.14 -14.34 5.29
C SER A 75 0.05 -14.92 4.38
N GLY A 76 -0.22 -14.30 3.23
CA GLY A 76 -1.28 -14.70 2.31
C GLY A 76 -0.79 -15.52 1.12
N PRO A 77 -1.70 -15.87 0.20
CA PRO A 77 -1.33 -16.57 -1.03
C PRO A 77 -0.43 -15.69 -1.91
N PRO A 78 0.54 -16.28 -2.63
CA PRO A 78 1.35 -15.53 -3.59
C PRO A 78 0.53 -15.15 -4.84
N PRO A 79 0.84 -14.03 -5.51
CA PRO A 79 1.88 -13.06 -5.14
C PRO A 79 1.44 -12.13 -4.00
N ALA A 80 2.41 -11.58 -3.26
CA ALA A 80 2.13 -10.53 -2.28
C ALA A 80 1.64 -9.26 -3.01
N PRO A 81 0.66 -8.51 -2.45
CA PRO A 81 0.21 -7.24 -3.02
C PRO A 81 1.34 -6.21 -3.10
N SER A 82 1.31 -5.38 -4.14
CA SER A 82 2.22 -4.24 -4.29
C SER A 82 1.75 -3.09 -3.41
N VAL A 83 2.67 -2.46 -2.68
CA VAL A 83 2.35 -1.29 -1.86
C VAL A 83 3.12 -0.11 -2.42
N LYS A 84 2.40 0.85 -3.00
CA LYS A 84 3.00 1.99 -3.69
C LYS A 84 2.65 3.29 -2.99
N LEU A 85 3.65 4.11 -2.70
CA LEU A 85 3.42 5.47 -2.22
C LEU A 85 2.90 6.34 -3.37
N ILE A 86 1.67 6.85 -3.26
CA ILE A 86 1.05 7.70 -4.30
C ILE A 86 0.95 9.18 -3.89
N GLY A 87 1.14 9.52 -2.62
CA GLY A 87 1.14 10.90 -2.16
C GLY A 87 1.57 11.05 -0.71
N TYR A 88 1.86 12.28 -0.28
CA TYR A 88 2.11 12.60 1.12
C TYR A 88 1.78 14.06 1.41
N HIS A 89 1.39 14.35 2.64
CA HIS A 89 1.18 15.71 3.14
C HIS A 89 1.78 15.87 4.53
N GLN A 90 2.39 17.03 4.75
CA GLN A 90 3.06 17.40 6.00
C GLN A 90 2.40 18.64 6.61
N ASN A 91 2.66 18.87 7.90
CA ASN A 91 2.12 19.99 8.67
C ASN A 91 0.58 20.02 8.69
N ILE A 92 -0.05 18.85 8.75
CA ILE A 92 -1.51 18.75 8.89
C ILE A 92 -1.93 18.98 10.35
N ASN A 93 -3.24 19.06 10.58
CA ASN A 93 -3.78 19.26 11.93
C ASN A 93 -3.28 18.17 12.89
N LYS A 94 -2.70 18.60 14.01
CA LYS A 94 -2.17 17.69 15.06
C LYS A 94 -3.24 16.78 15.66
N ALA A 95 -4.52 17.15 15.55
CA ALA A 95 -5.64 16.28 15.95
C ALA A 95 -5.66 14.93 15.22
N SER A 96 -5.10 14.83 14.00
CA SER A 96 -5.00 13.57 13.25
C SER A 96 -3.91 12.62 13.76
N CYS A 97 -2.96 13.14 14.55
CA CYS A 97 -1.91 12.35 15.20
C CYS A 97 -2.02 12.53 16.72
N PRO A 98 -2.98 11.88 17.39
CA PRO A 98 -3.13 12.01 18.83
C PRO A 98 -1.90 11.48 19.58
N GLY A 99 -1.51 12.18 20.66
CA GLY A 99 -0.40 11.75 21.51
C GLY A 99 1.00 12.13 21.03
N LEU A 100 1.12 12.97 19.99
CA LEU A 100 2.43 13.48 19.57
C LEU A 100 3.10 14.32 20.68
N PRO A 101 4.43 14.15 20.91
CA PRO A 101 5.16 14.98 21.86
C PRO A 101 5.18 16.47 21.45
N SER A 102 5.49 17.34 22.40
CA SER A 102 5.67 18.77 22.11
C SER A 102 6.79 18.99 21.08
N GLY A 103 6.59 19.94 20.16
CA GLY A 103 7.52 20.23 19.06
C GLY A 103 7.37 19.33 17.83
N TRP A 104 6.63 18.22 17.91
CA TRP A 104 6.38 17.35 16.75
C TRP A 104 5.26 17.87 15.86
N ASN A 105 5.36 17.57 14.57
CA ASN A 105 4.38 17.84 13.54
C ASN A 105 3.73 16.53 13.07
N CYS A 106 2.55 16.64 12.47
CA CYS A 106 1.78 15.53 11.93
C CYS A 106 1.81 15.57 10.40
N GLY A 107 1.90 14.40 9.79
CA GLY A 107 1.81 14.18 8.35
C GLY A 107 1.12 12.86 8.05
N TYR A 108 0.88 12.58 6.78
CA TYR A 108 0.46 11.26 6.32
C TYR A 108 1.09 10.91 4.97
N TYR A 109 1.19 9.60 4.74
CA TYR A 109 1.51 8.99 3.46
C TYR A 109 0.26 8.31 2.91
N THR A 110 -0.04 8.48 1.63
CA THR A 110 -1.12 7.76 0.94
C THR A 110 -0.52 6.61 0.15
N PHE A 111 -0.85 5.39 0.52
CA PHE A 111 -0.42 4.19 -0.19
C PHE A 111 -1.56 3.62 -1.03
N GLU A 112 -1.24 3.17 -2.24
CA GLU A 112 -2.06 2.29 -3.07
C GLU A 112 -1.63 0.84 -2.82
N VAL A 113 -2.60 -0.04 -2.58
CA VAL A 113 -2.42 -1.48 -2.30
C VAL A 113 -3.26 -2.32 -3.26
#